data_AF-A0A7Y4GX07-F1
#
_entry.id   AF-A0A7Y4GX07-F1
#
_cell.length_a   1.000
_cell.length_b   1.000
_cell.length_c   1.000
_cell.angle_alpha   90.00
_cell.angle_beta   90.00
_cell.angle_gamma   90.00
#
_symmetry.space_group_name_H-M   'P 1'
#
loop_
_entity.id
_entity.type
_entity.pdbx_description
1 polymer ?
#
loop_
_entity_poly.entity_id
_entity_poly.type
_entity_poly.pdbx_seq_one_letter_code
_entity_poly.pdbx_strand_id
1 'polypeptide(L)'
;MERYGAEYWIDQRDVPEELVSLVMTLPRLLPGEKPEQYYQLLEGMVIDLCPEETVEWMWVVELAALWFEISRLRLLKHALIPTARADVLDKALAKTHPDAGTPGTNHLMRVKARAERQTLMKNPTDVELNTRLRAYGYDGDALHALAFTESAEAIGFIDKMLASARKEVRAITREMKNYRNFYVRLNDAKLRFYDEQRELEAERSAKIAQQEKTSHACKDQE
;
A
#
# COMPACT_ATOMS: atom_id res chain seq x y z
N MET A 1 -3.63 14.41 -27.47
CA MET A 1 -3.39 14.01 -26.07
C MET A 1 -4.76 13.79 -25.44
N GLU A 2 -5.16 12.53 -25.41
CA GLU A 2 -6.49 12.10 -24.97
C GLU A 2 -6.69 12.35 -23.48
N ARG A 3 -7.91 12.80 -23.15
CA ARG A 3 -8.38 13.05 -21.80
C ARG A 3 -8.65 11.71 -21.12
N TYR A 4 -7.64 11.13 -20.47
CA TYR A 4 -7.86 10.04 -19.50
C TYR A 4 -8.31 10.65 -18.16
N GLY A 5 -9.56 11.12 -18.11
CA GLY A 5 -10.21 11.47 -16.86
C GLY A 5 -10.67 10.20 -16.16
N ALA A 6 -10.42 10.08 -14.85
CA ALA A 6 -10.89 8.98 -14.00
C ALA A 6 -12.43 8.73 -14.14
N GLU A 7 -13.18 9.74 -14.59
CA GLU A 7 -14.61 9.68 -14.89
C GLU A 7 -15.01 8.63 -15.96
N TYR A 8 -14.14 8.26 -16.91
CA TYR A 8 -14.50 7.29 -17.96
C TYR A 8 -14.25 5.81 -17.57
N TRP A 9 -13.52 5.54 -16.49
CA TRP A 9 -13.01 4.19 -16.20
C TRP A 9 -13.87 3.39 -15.22
N ILE A 10 -14.58 4.08 -14.33
CA ILE A 10 -15.48 3.43 -13.35
C ILE A 10 -16.86 3.14 -13.97
N ASP A 11 -17.21 3.84 -15.05
CA ASP A 11 -18.47 3.64 -15.80
C ASP A 11 -18.54 2.26 -16.52
N GLN A 12 -17.43 1.49 -16.57
CA GLN A 12 -17.36 0.17 -17.22
C GLN A 12 -17.25 -1.01 -16.25
N ARG A 13 -17.21 -0.79 -14.94
CA ARG A 13 -17.15 -1.88 -13.96
C ARG A 13 -18.26 -1.70 -12.94
N ASP A 14 -18.82 -2.82 -12.49
CA ASP A 14 -19.94 -2.93 -11.56
C ASP A 14 -19.59 -2.42 -10.14
N VAL A 15 -19.08 -1.19 -10.02
CA VAL A 15 -18.90 -0.49 -8.75
C VAL A 15 -20.30 -0.20 -8.22
N PRO A 16 -20.65 -0.65 -7.00
CA PRO A 16 -21.92 -0.29 -6.39
C PRO A 16 -22.06 1.23 -6.32
N GLU A 17 -23.22 1.78 -6.71
CA GLU A 17 -23.47 3.22 -6.77
C GLU A 17 -23.14 3.92 -5.44
N GLU A 18 -23.40 3.23 -4.33
CA GLU A 18 -23.16 3.74 -2.97
C GLU A 18 -21.67 3.91 -2.66
N LEU A 19 -20.79 3.18 -3.36
CA LEU A 19 -19.35 3.21 -3.15
C LEU A 19 -18.60 4.10 -4.13
N VAL A 20 -19.25 4.63 -5.17
CA VAL A 20 -18.57 5.47 -6.17
C VAL A 20 -17.81 6.61 -5.51
N SER A 21 -18.41 7.29 -4.53
CA SER A 21 -17.74 8.38 -3.80
C SER A 21 -16.47 7.92 -3.06
N LEU A 22 -16.50 6.74 -2.45
CA LEU A 22 -15.37 6.15 -1.73
C LEU A 22 -14.25 5.74 -2.70
N VAL A 23 -14.60 5.02 -3.76
CA VAL A 23 -13.67 4.51 -4.79
C VAL A 23 -12.98 5.67 -5.53
N MET A 24 -13.72 6.75 -5.78
CA MET A 24 -13.22 7.97 -6.44
C MET A 24 -12.43 8.89 -5.51
N THR A 25 -12.38 8.61 -4.21
CA THR A 25 -11.62 9.45 -3.28
C THR A 25 -10.13 9.16 -3.43
N LEU A 26 -9.41 10.12 -4.00
CA LEU A 26 -7.98 10.05 -4.16
C LEU A 26 -7.27 10.22 -2.80
N PRO A 27 -6.24 9.40 -2.48
CA PRO A 27 -5.39 9.68 -1.32
C PRO A 27 -4.67 11.02 -1.52
N ARG A 28 -4.30 11.67 -0.40
CA ARG A 28 -3.54 12.91 -0.46
C ARG A 28 -2.20 12.68 -1.16
N LEU A 29 -1.99 13.36 -2.28
CA LEU A 29 -0.76 13.26 -3.07
C LEU A 29 0.36 14.13 -2.48
N LEU A 30 1.58 13.61 -2.55
CA LEU A 30 2.81 14.36 -2.32
C LEU A 30 3.26 15.09 -3.59
N PRO A 31 4.11 16.13 -3.48
CA PRO A 31 4.67 16.80 -4.64
C PRO A 31 5.35 15.83 -5.61
N GLY A 32 4.92 15.84 -6.88
CA GLY A 32 5.44 14.97 -7.94
C GLY A 32 4.71 13.64 -8.12
N GLU A 33 3.85 13.25 -7.18
CA GLU A 33 2.96 12.10 -7.37
C GLU A 33 1.83 12.43 -8.34
N LYS A 34 1.35 11.39 -9.02
CA LYS A 34 0.35 11.49 -10.08
C LYS A 34 -0.89 10.67 -9.71
N PRO A 35 -2.12 11.22 -9.81
CA PRO A 35 -3.35 10.47 -9.51
C PRO A 35 -3.44 9.15 -10.28
N GLU A 36 -2.95 9.13 -11.51
CA GLU A 36 -3.01 7.98 -12.41
C GLU A 36 -2.28 6.76 -11.84
N GLN A 37 -1.21 6.96 -11.05
CA GLN A 37 -0.47 5.86 -10.43
C GLN A 37 -1.31 5.12 -9.39
N TYR A 38 -2.12 5.86 -8.62
CA TYR A 38 -3.04 5.27 -7.67
C TYR A 38 -4.17 4.51 -8.38
N TYR A 39 -4.77 5.12 -9.40
CA TYR A 39 -5.88 4.48 -10.12
C TYR A 39 -5.44 3.23 -10.88
N GLN A 40 -4.24 3.22 -11.48
CA GLN A 40 -3.69 2.01 -12.11
C GLN A 40 -3.50 0.87 -11.09
N LEU A 41 -3.05 1.20 -9.88
CA LEU A 41 -2.89 0.22 -8.80
C LEU A 41 -4.26 -0.32 -8.35
N LEU A 42 -5.22 0.56 -8.12
CA LEU A 42 -6.59 0.19 -7.75
C LEU A 42 -7.23 -0.68 -8.84
N GLU A 43 -7.07 -0.28 -10.10
CA GLU A 43 -7.60 -1.01 -11.25
C GLU A 43 -7.05 -2.44 -11.32
N GLY A 44 -5.73 -2.59 -11.16
CA GLY A 44 -5.09 -3.90 -11.11
C GLY A 44 -5.64 -4.77 -9.99
N MET A 45 -5.85 -4.20 -8.80
CA MET A 45 -6.45 -4.95 -7.68
C MET A 45 -7.90 -5.34 -7.93
N VAL A 46 -8.69 -4.48 -8.57
CA VAL A 46 -10.08 -4.82 -8.95
C VAL A 46 -10.08 -5.97 -9.95
N ILE A 47 -9.18 -5.98 -10.94
CA ILE A 47 -9.04 -7.08 -11.91
C ILE A 47 -8.64 -8.37 -11.19
N ASP A 48 -7.63 -8.31 -10.33
CA ASP A 48 -7.04 -9.50 -9.72
C ASP A 48 -7.94 -10.11 -8.64
N LEU A 49 -8.66 -9.26 -7.89
CA LEU A 49 -9.46 -9.70 -6.76
C LEU A 49 -10.92 -9.95 -7.13
N CYS A 50 -11.44 -9.32 -8.20
CA CYS A 50 -12.85 -9.37 -8.61
C CYS A 50 -13.81 -9.22 -7.42
N PRO A 51 -13.90 -8.03 -6.80
CA PRO A 51 -14.81 -7.83 -5.67
C PRO A 51 -16.27 -7.98 -6.12
N GLU A 52 -17.01 -8.86 -5.45
CA GLU A 52 -18.43 -9.13 -5.80
C GLU A 52 -19.40 -8.36 -4.88
N GLU A 53 -19.07 -8.27 -3.59
CA GLU A 53 -19.92 -7.59 -2.60
C GLU A 53 -19.32 -6.24 -2.17
N THR A 54 -20.18 -5.35 -1.65
CA THR A 54 -19.80 -4.02 -1.13
C THR A 54 -18.62 -4.09 -0.15
N VAL A 55 -18.60 -5.09 0.74
CA VAL A 55 -17.52 -5.27 1.72
C VAL A 55 -16.20 -5.59 1.02
N GLU A 56 -16.22 -6.38 -0.06
CA GLU A 56 -15.03 -6.69 -0.83
C GLU A 56 -14.49 -5.47 -1.56
N TRP A 57 -15.38 -4.63 -2.11
CA TRP A 57 -14.99 -3.36 -2.71
C TRP A 57 -14.28 -2.45 -1.70
N MET A 58 -14.79 -2.34 -0.47
CA MET A 58 -14.13 -1.55 0.59
C MET A 58 -12.72 -2.08 0.89
N TRP A 59 -12.55 -3.40 0.95
CA TRP A 59 -11.23 -4.00 1.15
C TRP A 59 -10.27 -3.77 -0.02
N VAL A 60 -10.76 -3.82 -1.26
CA VAL A 60 -9.94 -3.54 -2.46
C VAL A 60 -9.44 -2.10 -2.47
N VAL A 61 -10.31 -1.13 -2.15
CA VAL A 61 -9.93 0.29 -2.04
C VAL A 61 -8.87 0.48 -0.96
N GLU A 62 -9.08 -0.09 0.23
CA GLU A 62 -8.13 0.01 1.33
C GLU A 62 -6.77 -0.64 0.98
N LEU A 63 -6.79 -1.80 0.31
CA LEU A 63 -5.56 -2.45 -0.17
C LEU A 63 -4.81 -1.55 -1.16
N ALA A 64 -5.51 -0.91 -2.10
CA ALA A 64 -4.89 0.00 -3.05
C ALA A 64 -4.22 1.18 -2.34
N ALA A 65 -4.91 1.80 -1.37
CA ALA A 65 -4.37 2.88 -0.55
C ALA A 65 -3.13 2.42 0.25
N LEU A 66 -3.18 1.26 0.90
CA LEU A 66 -2.06 0.72 1.68
C LEU A 66 -0.84 0.42 0.81
N TRP A 67 -1.03 -0.16 -0.38
CA TRP A 67 0.08 -0.44 -1.30
C TRP A 67 0.67 0.82 -1.92
N PHE A 68 -0.15 1.84 -2.16
CA PHE A 68 0.31 3.16 -2.57
C PHE A 68 1.21 3.78 -1.47
N GLU A 69 0.77 3.75 -0.22
CA GLU A 69 1.53 4.23 0.93
C GLU A 69 2.82 3.43 1.16
N ILE A 70 2.79 2.09 1.04
CA ILE A 70 3.99 1.24 1.11
C ILE A 70 5.02 1.66 0.04
N SER A 71 4.56 1.96 -1.17
CA SER A 71 5.44 2.39 -2.27
C SER A 71 6.07 3.74 -1.98
N ARG A 72 5.27 4.70 -1.49
CA ARG A 72 5.74 6.01 -1.02
C ARG A 72 6.78 5.90 0.09
N LEU A 73 6.51 5.12 1.13
CA LEU A 73 7.44 4.94 2.25
C LEU A 73 8.77 4.33 1.81
N ARG A 74 8.76 3.41 0.84
CA ARG A 74 9.99 2.86 0.25
C ARG A 74 10.80 3.94 -0.49
N LEU A 75 10.14 4.78 -1.28
CA LEU A 75 10.80 5.88 -1.98
C LEU A 75 11.41 6.88 -1.00
N LEU A 76 10.67 7.26 0.05
CA LEU A 76 11.17 8.14 1.12
C LEU A 76 12.40 7.54 1.80
N LYS A 77 12.34 6.24 2.17
CA LYS A 77 13.50 5.53 2.74
C LYS A 77 14.72 5.58 1.83
N HIS A 78 14.55 5.36 0.53
CA HIS A 78 15.66 5.41 -0.43
C HIS A 78 16.23 6.82 -0.60
N ALA A 79 15.41 7.86 -0.46
CA ALA A 79 15.84 9.25 -0.58
C ALA A 79 16.58 9.78 0.66
N LEU A 80 16.42 9.16 1.84
CA LEU A 80 17.03 9.64 3.09
C LEU A 80 18.56 9.63 3.05
N ILE A 81 19.19 8.51 2.64
CA ILE A 81 20.65 8.37 2.69
C ILE A 81 21.35 9.36 1.75
N PRO A 82 20.95 9.51 0.46
CA PRO A 82 21.57 10.50 -0.42
C PRO A 82 21.43 11.94 0.10
N THR A 83 20.27 12.27 0.68
CA THR A 83 20.01 13.60 1.26
C THR A 83 20.90 13.84 2.47
N ALA A 84 20.93 12.90 3.42
CA ALA A 84 21.79 12.97 4.60
C ALA A 84 23.27 13.02 4.22
N ARG A 85 23.69 12.29 3.17
CA ARG A 85 25.06 12.32 2.67
C ARG A 85 25.46 13.70 2.14
N ALA A 86 24.56 14.39 1.44
CA ALA A 86 24.82 15.76 0.99
C ALA A 86 25.03 16.71 2.18
N ASP A 87 24.20 16.59 3.22
CA ASP A 87 24.32 17.40 4.44
C ASP A 87 25.59 17.08 5.25
N VAL A 88 25.94 15.80 5.40
CA VAL A 88 27.18 15.36 6.04
C VAL A 88 28.39 15.88 5.28
N LEU A 89 28.37 15.83 3.95
CA LEU A 89 29.45 16.35 3.12
C LEU A 89 29.59 17.87 3.28
N ASP A 90 28.49 18.63 3.30
CA ASP A 90 28.51 20.07 3.58
C ASP A 90 29.14 20.37 4.96
N LYS A 91 28.78 19.58 5.99
CA LYS A 91 29.37 19.70 7.34
C LYS A 91 30.87 19.35 7.35
N ALA A 92 31.28 18.29 6.65
CA ALA A 92 32.67 17.86 6.58
C ALA A 92 33.54 18.89 5.83
N LEU A 93 33.06 19.42 4.72
CA LEU A 93 33.74 20.48 3.97
C LEU A 93 33.87 21.75 4.80
N ALA A 94 32.81 22.18 5.50
CA ALA A 94 32.87 23.35 6.38
C ALA A 94 33.88 23.18 7.55
N LYS A 95 33.99 21.96 8.10
CA LYS A 95 34.94 21.65 9.18
C LYS A 95 36.39 21.55 8.72
N THR A 96 36.61 21.11 7.48
CA THR A 96 37.96 20.92 6.90
C THR A 96 38.46 22.14 6.13
N HIS A 97 37.62 23.18 6.00
CA HIS A 97 37.99 24.41 5.33
C HIS A 97 39.17 25.11 6.06
N PRO A 98 40.17 25.68 5.35
CA PRO A 98 41.32 26.33 5.98
C PRO A 98 40.98 27.41 7.01
N ASP A 99 39.95 28.22 6.73
CA ASP A 99 39.47 29.27 7.63
C ASP A 99 38.62 28.75 8.83
N ALA A 100 38.42 27.43 8.95
CA ALA A 100 37.62 26.85 10.02
C ALA A 100 38.23 27.13 11.40
N GLY A 101 37.41 27.61 12.33
CA GLY A 101 37.85 28.01 13.68
C GLY A 101 38.05 29.52 13.86
N THR A 102 37.97 30.31 12.79
CA THR A 102 37.97 31.78 12.91
C THR A 102 36.63 32.25 13.51
N PRO A 103 36.62 33.00 14.64
CA PRO A 103 35.39 33.51 15.22
C PRO A 103 34.59 34.35 14.20
N GLY A 104 33.28 34.10 14.09
CA GLY A 104 32.37 34.84 13.21
C GLY A 104 32.31 34.37 11.75
N THR A 105 33.14 33.43 11.29
CA THR A 105 33.13 32.97 9.89
C THR A 105 32.23 31.76 9.61
N ASN A 106 31.62 31.16 10.63
CA ASN A 106 30.85 29.91 10.53
C ASN A 106 29.76 29.92 9.43
N HIS A 107 29.08 31.05 9.22
CA HIS A 107 28.06 31.16 8.16
C HIS A 107 28.71 31.14 6.77
N LEU A 108 29.79 31.90 6.58
CA LEU A 108 30.54 31.93 5.31
C LEU A 108 31.10 30.54 4.97
N MET A 109 31.56 29.79 5.97
CA MET A 109 32.07 28.42 5.76
C MET A 109 30.99 27.48 5.24
N ARG A 110 29.75 27.59 5.73
CA ARG A 110 28.63 26.79 5.20
C ARG A 110 28.31 27.14 3.74
N VAL A 111 28.41 28.42 3.37
CA VAL A 111 28.21 28.86 1.98
C VAL A 111 29.33 28.34 1.07
N LYS A 112 30.59 28.47 1.49
CA LYS A 112 31.76 27.93 0.76
C LYS A 112 31.67 26.41 0.60
N ALA A 113 31.34 25.69 1.68
CA ALA A 113 31.18 24.24 1.66
C ALA A 113 30.13 23.76 0.65
N ARG A 114 29.01 24.48 0.52
CA ARG A 114 27.99 24.16 -0.51
C ARG A 114 28.52 24.33 -1.93
N ALA A 115 29.34 25.35 -2.19
CA ALA A 115 29.97 25.55 -3.49
C ALA A 115 31.03 24.46 -3.79
N GLU A 116 31.83 24.08 -2.79
CA GLU A 116 32.78 22.97 -2.89
C GLU A 116 32.06 21.64 -3.13
N ARG A 117 30.93 21.38 -2.46
CA ARG A 117 30.10 20.20 -2.74
C ARG A 117 29.61 20.19 -4.18
N GLN A 118 29.13 21.33 -4.70
CA GLN A 118 28.73 21.42 -6.12
C GLN A 118 29.90 21.12 -7.07
N THR A 119 31.12 21.52 -6.69
CA THR A 119 32.34 21.19 -7.43
C THR A 119 32.57 19.68 -7.43
N LEU A 120 32.49 19.03 -6.26
CA LEU A 120 32.58 17.56 -6.15
C LEU A 120 31.46 16.81 -6.89
N MET A 121 30.26 17.39 -6.99
CA MET A 121 29.18 16.77 -7.78
C MET A 121 29.50 16.78 -9.29
N LYS A 122 30.19 17.81 -9.79
CA LYS A 122 30.62 17.91 -11.20
C LYS A 122 31.91 17.13 -11.46
N ASN A 123 32.81 17.11 -10.49
CA ASN A 123 34.09 16.41 -10.55
C ASN A 123 34.30 15.59 -9.26
N PRO A 124 33.76 14.35 -9.19
CA PRO A 124 33.92 13.49 -8.02
C PRO A 124 35.37 13.13 -7.70
N THR A 125 36.26 13.26 -8.69
CA THR A 125 37.70 12.95 -8.61
C THR A 125 38.57 14.14 -8.28
N ASP A 126 38.00 15.26 -7.80
CA ASP A 126 38.78 16.42 -7.37
C ASP A 126 39.81 16.03 -6.30
N VAL A 127 41.09 16.06 -6.67
CA VAL A 127 42.18 15.54 -5.84
C VAL A 127 42.38 16.41 -4.60
N GLU A 128 42.23 17.72 -4.71
CA GLU A 128 42.47 18.65 -3.61
C GLU A 128 41.44 18.45 -2.51
N LEU A 129 40.15 18.49 -2.87
CA LEU A 129 39.05 18.34 -1.91
C LEU A 129 39.03 16.94 -1.29
N ASN A 130 39.26 15.89 -2.08
CA ASN A 130 39.31 14.53 -1.55
C ASN A 130 40.51 14.29 -0.64
N THR A 131 41.69 14.85 -0.97
CA THR A 131 42.87 14.77 -0.10
C THR A 131 42.61 15.49 1.22
N ARG A 132 41.99 16.67 1.17
CA ARG A 132 41.61 17.44 2.37
C ARG A 132 40.63 16.68 3.24
N LEU A 133 39.57 16.11 2.67
CA LEU A 133 38.60 15.31 3.42
C LEU A 133 39.26 14.08 4.07
N ARG A 134 40.10 13.35 3.34
CA ARG A 134 40.83 12.18 3.85
C ARG A 134 41.81 12.53 4.97
N ALA A 135 42.48 13.68 4.90
CA ALA A 135 43.40 14.12 5.96
C ALA A 135 42.69 14.29 7.32
N TYR A 136 41.37 14.51 7.31
CA TYR A 136 40.53 14.59 8.50
C TYR A 136 39.72 13.30 8.78
N GLY A 137 40.04 12.20 8.09
CA GLY A 137 39.36 10.92 8.25
C GLY A 137 38.00 10.80 7.56
N TYR A 138 37.64 11.75 6.68
CA TYR A 138 36.42 11.66 5.86
C TYR A 138 36.76 11.01 4.52
N ASP A 139 36.74 9.68 4.48
CA ASP A 139 36.70 8.94 3.21
C ASP A 139 35.23 8.66 2.78
N GLY A 140 35.07 7.96 1.66
CA GLY A 140 33.74 7.66 1.12
C GLY A 140 32.87 6.83 2.07
N ASP A 141 33.49 5.88 2.78
CA ASP A 141 32.80 4.95 3.68
C ASP A 141 32.46 5.63 5.00
N ALA A 142 33.36 6.44 5.54
CA ALA A 142 33.12 7.28 6.71
C ALA A 142 31.97 8.26 6.47
N LEU A 143 31.95 8.93 5.31
CA LEU A 143 30.83 9.81 4.94
C LEU A 143 29.51 9.06 4.82
N HIS A 144 29.53 7.83 4.29
CA HIS A 144 28.34 6.99 4.20
C HIS A 144 27.85 6.53 5.58
N ALA A 145 28.76 6.07 6.44
CA ALA A 145 28.44 5.66 7.81
C ALA A 145 27.86 6.83 8.62
N LEU A 146 28.43 8.04 8.48
CA LEU A 146 27.89 9.24 9.09
C LEU A 146 26.50 9.59 8.55
N ALA A 147 26.30 9.54 7.23
CA ALA A 147 24.98 9.78 6.62
C ALA A 147 23.92 8.77 7.10
N PHE A 148 24.31 7.50 7.21
CA PHE A 148 23.44 6.47 7.77
C PHE A 148 23.12 6.75 9.25
N THR A 149 24.12 7.10 10.05
CA THR A 149 23.94 7.41 11.47
C THR A 149 23.00 8.61 11.68
N GLU A 150 23.15 9.67 10.87
CA GLU A 150 22.26 10.84 10.93
C GLU A 150 20.82 10.52 10.49
N SER A 151 20.62 9.52 9.63
CA SER A 151 19.29 9.13 9.12
C SER A 151 18.70 7.90 9.82
N ALA A 152 19.42 7.26 10.75
CA ALA A 152 19.04 5.98 11.35
C ALA A 152 17.68 6.04 12.07
N GLU A 153 17.41 7.12 12.80
CA GLU A 153 16.14 7.30 13.50
C GLU A 153 14.97 7.42 12.51
N ALA A 154 15.11 8.26 11.47
CA ALA A 154 14.11 8.43 10.43
C ALA A 154 13.86 7.13 9.65
N ILE A 155 14.93 6.39 9.32
CA ILE A 155 14.83 5.07 8.69
C ILE A 155 14.07 4.10 9.59
N GLY A 156 14.41 4.05 10.88
CA GLY A 156 13.74 3.20 11.86
C GLY A 156 12.26 3.53 12.03
N PHE A 157 11.89 4.81 11.96
CA PHE A 157 10.50 5.25 11.96
C PHE A 157 9.74 4.79 10.70
N ILE A 158 10.33 4.99 9.51
CA ILE A 158 9.72 4.51 8.25
C ILE A 158 9.59 2.99 8.25
N ASP A 159 10.56 2.25 8.77
CA ASP A 159 10.48 0.78 8.84
C ASP A 159 9.34 0.30 9.75
N LYS A 160 9.06 1.01 10.86
CA LYS A 160 7.89 0.74 11.69
C LYS A 160 6.58 1.00 10.93
N MET A 161 6.48 2.11 10.19
CA MET A 161 5.31 2.40 9.36
C MET A 161 5.10 1.34 8.27
N LEU A 162 6.17 0.94 7.57
CA LEU A 162 6.15 -0.13 6.58
C LEU A 162 5.71 -1.47 7.18
N ALA A 163 6.22 -1.81 8.36
CA ALA A 163 5.82 -3.04 9.05
C ALA A 163 4.33 -3.02 9.42
N SER A 164 3.81 -1.87 9.87
CA SER A 164 2.40 -1.66 10.17
C SER A 164 1.53 -1.82 8.93
N ALA A 165 1.83 -1.09 7.85
CA ALA A 165 1.05 -1.17 6.60
C ALA A 165 1.02 -2.60 6.02
N ARG A 166 2.17 -3.31 6.04
CA ARG A 166 2.23 -4.73 5.60
C ARG A 166 1.48 -5.68 6.53
N LYS A 167 1.34 -5.34 7.81
CA LYS A 167 0.51 -6.11 8.75
C LYS A 167 -0.97 -5.93 8.38
N GLU A 168 -1.41 -4.71 8.10
CA GLU A 168 -2.79 -4.43 7.68
C GLU A 168 -3.13 -5.09 6.34
N VAL A 169 -2.25 -5.01 5.34
CA VAL A 169 -2.42 -5.73 4.06
C VAL A 169 -2.63 -7.23 4.31
N ARG A 170 -1.79 -7.87 5.13
CA ARG A 170 -1.94 -9.30 5.46
C ARG A 170 -3.22 -9.60 6.22
N ALA A 171 -3.67 -8.70 7.08
CA ALA A 171 -4.93 -8.86 7.81
C ALA A 171 -6.11 -8.82 6.84
N ILE A 172 -6.20 -7.79 5.98
CA ILE A 172 -7.28 -7.64 5.00
C ILE A 172 -7.32 -8.83 4.04
N THR A 173 -6.20 -9.23 3.45
CA THR A 173 -6.16 -10.38 2.54
C THR A 173 -6.62 -11.67 3.22
N ARG A 174 -6.29 -11.85 4.50
CA ARG A 174 -6.76 -13.01 5.27
C ARG A 174 -8.26 -12.94 5.53
N GLU A 175 -8.78 -11.77 5.92
CA GLU A 175 -10.23 -11.60 6.15
C GLU A 175 -11.05 -11.78 4.87
N MET A 176 -10.57 -11.26 3.73
CA MET A 176 -11.18 -11.51 2.41
C MET A 176 -11.30 -13.01 2.12
N LYS A 177 -10.20 -13.76 2.31
CA LYS A 177 -10.20 -15.21 2.12
C LYS A 177 -11.17 -15.91 3.07
N ASN A 178 -11.20 -15.51 4.34
CA ASN A 178 -12.10 -16.08 5.34
C ASN A 178 -13.56 -15.82 4.98
N TYR A 179 -13.87 -14.60 4.55
CA TYR A 179 -15.19 -14.15 4.13
C TYR A 179 -15.69 -14.97 2.94
N ARG A 180 -14.93 -15.05 1.85
CA ARG A 180 -15.29 -15.87 0.67
C ARG A 180 -15.54 -17.33 1.04
N ASN A 181 -14.65 -17.93 1.83
CA ASN A 181 -14.82 -19.31 2.29
C ASN A 181 -16.05 -19.50 3.17
N PHE A 182 -16.41 -18.50 3.99
CA PHE A 182 -17.62 -18.54 4.80
C PHE A 182 -18.88 -18.53 3.92
N TYR A 183 -18.92 -17.68 2.90
CA TYR A 183 -20.06 -17.61 1.97
C TYR A 183 -20.27 -18.89 1.17
N VAL A 184 -19.18 -19.51 0.69
CA VAL A 184 -19.26 -20.82 0.03
C VAL A 184 -19.90 -21.85 0.97
N ARG A 185 -19.40 -21.98 2.20
CA ARG A 185 -19.96 -22.91 3.19
C ARG A 185 -21.41 -22.61 3.56
N LEU A 186 -21.76 -21.33 3.66
CA LEU A 186 -23.12 -20.90 3.97
C LEU A 186 -24.08 -21.27 2.83
N ASN A 187 -23.68 -21.05 1.58
CA ASN A 187 -24.49 -21.42 0.41
C ASN A 187 -24.66 -22.94 0.32
N ASP A 188 -23.60 -23.72 0.55
CA ASP A 188 -23.69 -25.19 0.60
C ASP A 188 -24.61 -25.68 1.73
N ALA A 189 -24.61 -25.00 2.87
CA ALA A 189 -25.52 -25.33 3.98
C ALA A 189 -26.98 -24.97 3.66
N LYS A 190 -27.22 -23.81 3.02
CA LYS A 190 -28.55 -23.40 2.56
C LYS A 190 -29.13 -24.37 1.54
N LEU A 191 -28.34 -24.79 0.55
CA LEU A 191 -28.77 -25.74 -0.47
C LEU A 191 -29.20 -27.07 0.15
N ARG A 192 -28.37 -27.63 1.04
CA ARG A 192 -28.71 -28.86 1.78
C ARG A 192 -30.00 -28.72 2.58
N PHE A 193 -30.18 -27.60 3.27
CA PHE A 193 -31.41 -27.35 4.01
C PHE A 193 -32.65 -27.33 3.10
N TYR A 194 -32.57 -26.67 1.93
CA TYR A 194 -33.68 -26.65 0.98
C TYR A 194 -33.96 -28.02 0.34
N ASP A 195 -32.92 -28.83 0.11
CA ASP A 195 -33.06 -30.20 -0.37
C ASP A 195 -33.81 -31.07 0.66
N GLU A 196 -33.40 -31.00 1.93
CA GLU A 196 -34.06 -31.70 3.04
C GLU A 196 -35.52 -31.27 3.20
N GLN A 197 -35.82 -29.97 3.08
CA GLN A 197 -37.21 -29.48 3.14
C GLN A 197 -38.06 -30.04 1.99
N ARG A 198 -37.51 -30.08 0.76
CA ARG A 198 -38.21 -30.64 -0.41
C ARG A 198 -38.49 -32.13 -0.25
N GLU A 199 -37.53 -32.89 0.29
CA GLU A 199 -37.73 -34.31 0.58
C GLU A 199 -38.82 -34.54 1.62
N LEU A 200 -38.80 -33.77 2.72
CA LEU A 200 -39.81 -33.85 3.77
C LEU A 200 -41.21 -33.47 3.28
N GLU A 201 -41.33 -32.46 2.42
CA GLU A 201 -42.60 -32.08 1.80
C GLU A 201 -43.12 -33.17 0.86
N ALA A 202 -42.25 -33.74 0.02
CA ALA A 202 -42.61 -34.85 -0.86
C ALA A 202 -43.09 -36.08 -0.07
N GLU A 203 -42.41 -36.43 1.03
CA GLU A 203 -42.85 -37.50 1.93
C GLU A 203 -44.21 -37.20 2.58
N ARG A 204 -44.45 -35.97 3.02
CA ARG A 204 -45.73 -35.55 3.62
C ARG A 204 -46.86 -35.66 2.59
N SER A 205 -46.66 -35.16 1.37
CA SER A 205 -47.64 -35.26 0.29
C SER A 205 -47.93 -36.72 -0.08
N ALA A 206 -46.90 -37.58 -0.12
CA ALA A 206 -47.07 -39.02 -0.37
C ALA A 206 -47.90 -39.71 0.72
N LYS A 207 -47.67 -39.37 2.00
CA LYS A 207 -48.44 -39.89 3.15
C LYS A 207 -49.91 -39.46 3.09
N ILE A 208 -50.19 -38.19 2.76
CA ILE A 208 -51.57 -37.68 2.60
C ILE A 208 -52.30 -38.44 1.49
N ALA A 209 -51.65 -38.60 0.33
CA ALA A 209 -52.24 -39.33 -0.80
C ALA A 209 -52.52 -40.81 -0.48
N GLN A 210 -51.71 -41.45 0.36
CA GLN A 210 -51.97 -42.80 0.84
C GLN A 210 -53.18 -42.86 1.78
N GLN A 211 -53.30 -41.91 2.71
CA GLN A 211 -54.43 -41.83 3.64
C GLN A 211 -55.77 -41.62 2.91
N GLU A 212 -55.81 -40.75 1.91
CA GLU A 212 -57.01 -40.53 1.09
C GLU A 212 -57.46 -41.79 0.34
N LYS A 213 -56.52 -42.54 -0.25
CA LYS A 213 -56.81 -43.83 -0.90
C LYS A 213 -57.39 -44.85 0.07
N THR A 214 -56.83 -44.96 1.28
CA THR A 214 -57.34 -45.88 2.30
C THR A 214 -58.72 -45.47 2.85
N SER A 215 -59.00 -44.17 2.93
CA SER A 215 -60.29 -43.65 3.38
C SER A 215 -61.41 -43.88 2.36
N HIS A 216 -61.13 -43.73 1.06
CA HIS A 216 -62.11 -44.01 0.01
C HIS A 216 -62.48 -45.50 -0.09
N ALA A 217 -61.49 -46.40 0.01
CA ALA A 217 -61.73 -47.84 -0.02
C ALA A 217 -62.66 -48.34 1.11
N CYS A 218 -62.72 -47.62 2.23
CA CYS A 218 -63.58 -47.98 3.36
C CYS A 218 -65.03 -47.50 3.18
N LYS A 219 -65.29 -46.52 2.30
CA LYS A 219 -66.64 -45.99 2.03
C LYS A 219 -67.42 -46.80 0.99
N ASP A 220 -66.74 -47.56 0.14
CA ASP A 220 -67.37 -48.38 -0.90
C ASP A 220 -67.83 -49.77 -0.38
N GLN A 221 -67.69 -50.03 0.92
CA GLN A 221 -68.08 -51.30 1.58
C GLN A 221 -69.32 -51.20 2.48
N GLU A 222 -69.97 -50.03 2.55
CA GLU A 222 -71.27 -49.81 3.21
C GLU A 222 -72.39 -49.63 2.17
#